data_AF-A0A925V5P0-F1
#
_entry.id   AF-A0A925V5P0-F1
#
_cell.length_a   1.000
_cell.length_b   1.000
_cell.length_c   1.000
_cell.angle_alpha   90.00
_cell.angle_beta   90.00
_cell.angle_gamma   90.00
#
_symmetry.space_group_name_H-M   'P 1'
#
loop_
_entity.id
_entity.type
_entity.pdbx_description
1 polymer ?
#
loop_
_entity_poly.entity_id
_entity_poly.type
_entity_poly.pdbx_seq_one_letter_code
_entity_poly.pdbx_strand_id
1 'polypeptide(L)'
;MPPAETIIDGGHARVVVTAHGLVGITVSVVERSSGIERGTVRLPYPSAGYGGHQLVVSPSGRYLAMFLYSGQAEVGYELFELIPELVHTASLPYVFGEGDAPVFSPDERALVMVWESYFAWWSEDTLAERGLAREVEYGVCAVQELPDGPIVRIPVRARVPAGWRPEQSSWTAPTELRFVARDRLSLRTPWGSTPQIPFPLRQHPIVIE
;
A
#
# COMPACT_ATOMS: atom_id res chain seq x y z
N MET A 1 10.96 10.44 -8.74
CA MET A 1 10.98 11.74 -8.03
C MET A 1 10.35 11.49 -6.67
N PRO A 2 10.99 11.83 -5.54
CA PRO A 2 10.26 11.87 -4.28
C PRO A 2 9.09 12.87 -4.43
N PRO A 3 7.91 12.57 -3.88
CA PRO A 3 6.74 13.40 -4.08
C PRO A 3 6.94 14.80 -3.50
N ALA A 4 6.06 15.71 -3.92
CA ALA A 4 5.86 17.00 -3.28
C ALA A 4 5.78 16.85 -1.76
N GLU A 5 6.28 17.85 -1.05
CA GLU A 5 6.20 18.00 0.41
C GLU A 5 4.86 17.44 0.96
N THR A 6 4.91 16.45 1.86
CA THR A 6 3.70 15.93 2.51
C THR A 6 3.31 16.88 3.64
N ILE A 7 2.36 17.74 3.34
CA ILE A 7 1.84 18.77 4.24
C ILE A 7 0.73 18.18 5.10
N ILE A 8 0.78 18.45 6.40
CA ILE A 8 -0.21 18.02 7.41
C ILE A 8 -0.66 19.22 8.24
N ASP A 9 -1.58 18.99 9.18
CA ASP A 9 -2.03 20.01 10.15
C ASP A 9 -2.50 21.29 9.45
N GLY A 10 -3.39 21.13 8.45
CA GLY A 10 -3.96 22.25 7.68
C GLY A 10 -2.97 23.12 6.91
N GLY A 11 -1.70 22.72 6.76
CA GLY A 11 -0.68 23.56 6.14
C GLY A 11 0.46 23.98 7.06
N HIS A 12 0.36 23.74 8.36
CA HIS A 12 1.29 24.26 9.36
C HIS A 12 2.53 23.40 9.57
N ALA A 13 2.44 22.11 9.26
CA ALA A 13 3.56 21.19 9.41
C ALA A 13 3.75 20.33 8.15
N ARG A 14 4.91 19.69 8.06
CA ARG A 14 5.26 18.75 7.01
C ARG A 14 5.90 17.50 7.59
N VAL A 15 5.74 16.38 6.90
CA VAL A 15 6.49 15.16 7.18
C VAL A 15 7.76 15.16 6.32
N VAL A 16 8.89 14.89 6.96
CA VAL A 16 10.21 14.75 6.33
C VAL A 16 10.70 13.32 6.56
N VAL A 17 11.07 12.64 5.49
CA VAL A 17 11.67 11.30 5.54
C VAL A 17 13.12 11.39 5.10
N THR A 18 14.04 10.98 5.96
CA THR A 18 15.49 10.95 5.68
C THR A 18 16.00 9.52 5.75
N ALA A 19 16.58 9.03 4.66
CA ALA A 19 17.28 7.75 4.65
C ALA A 19 18.77 7.95 4.95
N HIS A 20 19.33 7.15 5.86
CA HIS A 20 20.70 7.26 6.35
C HIS A 20 21.58 6.12 5.83
N GLY A 21 21.50 5.84 4.52
CA GLY A 21 22.13 4.65 3.93
C GLY A 21 21.59 3.36 4.58
N LEU A 22 22.46 2.39 4.86
CA LEU A 22 22.10 1.10 5.46
C LEU A 22 21.82 1.16 6.97
N VAL A 23 21.82 2.36 7.58
CA VAL A 23 21.58 2.51 9.03
C VAL A 23 20.09 2.47 9.35
N GLY A 24 19.27 3.16 8.55
CA GLY A 24 17.84 3.27 8.81
C GLY A 24 17.19 4.48 8.18
N ILE A 25 15.95 4.71 8.58
CA ILE A 25 15.10 5.80 8.11
C ILE A 25 14.69 6.64 9.31
N THR A 26 14.69 7.96 9.16
CA THR A 26 14.10 8.89 10.13
C THR A 26 12.87 9.53 9.52
N VAL A 27 11.77 9.50 10.25
CA VAL A 27 10.54 10.21 9.93
C VAL A 27 10.39 11.32 10.96
N SER A 28 10.27 12.57 10.51
CA SER A 28 10.13 13.73 11.37
C SER A 28 8.94 14.59 10.96
N VAL A 29 8.26 15.17 11.94
CA VAL A 29 7.28 16.24 11.72
C VAL A 29 7.95 17.58 11.98
N VAL A 30 7.93 18.48 10.99
CA VAL A 30 8.61 19.78 11.05
C VAL A 30 7.58 20.88 10.82
N GLU A 31 7.55 21.89 11.70
CA GLU A 31 6.74 23.08 11.52
C GLU A 31 7.25 23.90 10.33
N ARG A 32 6.35 24.31 9.43
CA ARG A 32 6.74 24.98 8.17
C ARG A 32 7.15 26.44 8.38
N SER A 33 6.59 27.12 9.36
CA SER A 33 6.88 28.53 9.65
C SER A 33 8.23 28.74 10.33
N SER A 34 8.57 27.86 11.28
CA SER A 34 9.77 27.99 12.13
C SER A 34 10.90 27.03 11.74
N GLY A 35 10.58 25.93 11.04
CA GLY A 35 11.53 24.84 10.80
C GLY A 35 11.79 23.96 12.02
N ILE A 36 11.08 24.17 13.14
CA ILE A 36 11.27 23.41 14.37
C ILE A 36 10.70 21.99 14.19
N GLU A 37 11.49 20.99 14.56
CA GLU A 37 11.05 19.59 14.64
C GLU A 37 10.11 19.42 15.83
N ARG A 38 8.88 18.95 15.58
CA ARG A 38 7.85 18.67 16.59
C ARG A 38 7.92 17.24 17.11
N GLY A 39 8.49 16.32 16.34
CA GLY A 39 8.64 14.91 16.71
C GLY A 39 9.46 14.15 15.67
N THR A 40 10.13 13.09 16.11
CA THR A 40 10.96 12.24 15.26
C THR A 40 10.88 10.79 15.69
N VAL A 41 10.84 9.89 14.70
CA VAL A 41 10.92 8.45 14.89
C VAL A 41 12.03 7.90 14.01
N ARG A 42 12.85 7.02 14.59
CA ARG A 42 13.87 6.26 13.87
C ARG A 42 13.41 4.83 13.65
N LEU A 43 13.48 4.41 12.40
CA LEU A 43 13.19 3.05 11.97
C LEU A 43 14.50 2.35 11.57
N PRO A 44 14.58 1.03 11.76
CA PRO A 44 15.69 0.24 11.23
C PRO A 44 15.71 0.32 9.70
N TYR A 45 16.86 -0.03 9.10
CA TYR A 45 16.93 -0.17 7.65
C TYR A 45 16.02 -1.33 7.19
N PRO A 46 15.15 -1.14 6.17
CA PRO A 46 14.23 -2.18 5.73
C PRO A 46 14.97 -3.44 5.25
N SER A 47 14.44 -4.62 5.58
CA SER A 47 15.14 -5.90 5.41
C SER A 47 15.42 -6.32 3.96
N ALA A 48 14.66 -5.79 3.00
CA ALA A 48 14.83 -6.06 1.56
C ALA A 48 15.39 -4.85 0.80
N GLY A 49 15.98 -3.88 1.50
CA GLY A 49 16.48 -2.64 0.89
C GLY A 49 15.43 -1.53 0.84
N TYR A 50 15.86 -0.36 0.38
CA TYR A 50 15.04 0.84 0.33
C TYR A 50 15.10 1.46 -1.06
N GLY A 51 14.15 1.07 -1.92
CA GLY A 51 13.97 1.64 -3.26
C GLY A 51 13.23 2.97 -3.23
N GLY A 52 12.41 3.19 -2.19
CA GLY A 52 11.77 4.46 -1.92
C GLY A 52 10.54 4.30 -1.02
N HIS A 53 9.73 5.35 -0.99
CA HIS A 53 8.51 5.38 -0.20
C HIS A 53 7.44 6.28 -0.84
N GLN A 54 6.20 6.09 -0.38
CA GLN A 54 5.10 7.02 -0.58
C GLN A 54 4.42 7.27 0.77
N LEU A 55 4.05 8.53 1.02
CA LEU A 55 3.33 8.93 2.22
C LEU A 55 1.84 9.05 1.94
N VAL A 56 1.03 8.46 2.80
CA VAL A 56 -0.43 8.57 2.78
C VAL A 56 -0.89 9.06 4.14
N VAL A 57 -1.59 10.19 4.15
CA VAL A 57 -2.16 10.79 5.36
C VAL A 57 -3.63 10.39 5.45
N SER A 58 -4.11 10.04 6.63
CA SER A 58 -5.51 9.70 6.85
C SER A 58 -6.44 10.92 6.71
N PRO A 59 -7.74 10.73 6.42
CA PRO A 59 -8.69 11.83 6.21
C PRO A 59 -8.70 12.94 7.27
N SER A 60 -8.54 12.61 8.55
CA SER A 60 -8.49 13.57 9.66
C SER A 60 -7.09 14.15 9.90
N GLY A 61 -6.06 13.61 9.24
CA GLY A 61 -4.66 13.93 9.53
C GLY A 61 -4.11 13.26 10.80
N ARG A 62 -4.86 12.35 11.42
CA ARG A 62 -4.44 11.65 12.64
C ARG A 62 -3.37 10.59 12.39
N TYR A 63 -3.41 9.90 11.26
CA TYR A 63 -2.49 8.82 10.94
C TYR A 63 -1.69 9.11 9.68
N LEU A 64 -0.51 8.50 9.60
CA LEU A 64 0.37 8.50 8.44
C LEU A 64 0.80 7.06 8.16
N ALA A 65 0.54 6.58 6.94
CA ALA A 65 1.16 5.37 6.43
C ALA A 65 2.32 5.76 5.52
N MET A 66 3.51 5.22 5.80
CA MET A 66 4.65 5.25 4.90
C MET A 66 4.71 3.93 4.16
N PHE A 67 4.20 3.91 2.94
CA PHE A 67 4.38 2.79 2.02
C PHE A 67 5.85 2.67 1.65
N LEU A 68 6.39 1.47 1.74
CA LEU A 68 7.78 1.15 1.44
C LEU A 68 7.83 0.18 0.26
N TYR A 69 8.79 0.39 -0.65
CA TYR A 69 9.13 -0.57 -1.70
C TYR A 69 10.63 -0.73 -1.82
N SER A 70 11.10 -1.97 -1.99
CA SER A 70 12.51 -2.32 -2.14
C SER A 70 13.09 -1.89 -3.49
N GLY A 71 12.22 -1.76 -4.50
CA GLY A 71 12.60 -1.65 -5.90
C GLY A 71 12.92 -3.00 -6.56
N GLN A 72 12.75 -4.13 -5.85
CA GLN A 72 13.03 -5.49 -6.32
C GLN A 72 11.90 -6.48 -5.93
N ALA A 73 10.63 -6.05 -6.06
CA ALA A 73 9.44 -6.85 -5.76
C ALA A 73 9.24 -7.22 -4.28
N GLU A 74 9.52 -6.27 -3.38
CA GLU A 74 9.02 -6.30 -2.00
C GLU A 74 8.36 -4.99 -1.63
N VAL A 75 7.24 -5.10 -0.93
CA VAL A 75 6.41 -3.98 -0.50
C VAL A 75 5.96 -4.15 0.94
N GLY A 76 5.72 -3.05 1.64
CA GLY A 76 5.30 -3.03 3.03
C GLY A 76 4.88 -1.63 3.46
N TYR A 77 4.57 -1.44 4.73
CA TYR A 77 4.35 -0.09 5.25
C TYR A 77 4.73 0.02 6.73
N GLU A 78 5.02 1.25 7.12
CA GLU A 78 5.14 1.69 8.51
C GLU A 78 3.97 2.63 8.82
N LEU A 79 3.34 2.47 9.98
CA LEU A 79 2.19 3.25 10.40
C LEU A 79 2.54 4.12 11.60
N PHE A 80 2.12 5.38 11.53
CA PHE A 80 2.34 6.36 12.58
C PHE A 80 1.03 7.03 12.98
N GLU A 81 0.91 7.35 14.26
CA GLU A 81 -0.01 8.37 14.75
C GLU A 81 0.72 9.73 14.74
N LEU A 82 0.03 10.78 14.31
CA LEU A 82 0.56 12.15 14.21
C LEU A 82 0.05 13.05 15.34
N ILE A 83 -1.04 12.66 16.01
CA ILE A 83 -1.73 13.45 17.04
C ILE A 83 -1.93 12.56 18.27
N PRO A 84 -1.50 12.98 19.47
CA PRO A 84 -0.96 14.31 19.81
C PRO A 84 0.51 14.52 19.38
N GLU A 85 1.25 13.45 19.12
CA GLU A 85 2.65 13.50 18.72
C GLU A 85 2.98 12.37 17.73
N LEU A 86 4.15 12.46 17.06
CA LEU A 86 4.59 11.46 16.11
C LEU A 86 5.03 10.17 16.83
N VAL A 87 4.26 9.09 16.67
CA VAL A 87 4.55 7.77 17.25
C VAL A 87 4.41 6.69 16.21
N HIS A 88 5.36 5.75 16.15
CA HIS A 88 5.22 4.53 15.35
C HIS A 88 4.34 3.52 16.08
N THR A 89 3.31 3.02 15.40
CA THR A 89 2.20 2.27 16.03
C THR A 89 2.09 0.84 15.51
N ALA A 90 2.29 0.62 14.21
CA ALA A 90 2.24 -0.71 13.61
C ALA A 90 3.07 -0.76 12.32
N SER A 91 3.25 -1.97 11.79
CA SER A 91 3.87 -2.16 10.49
C SER A 91 3.35 -3.41 9.80
N LEU A 92 3.40 -3.38 8.47
CA LEU A 92 3.43 -4.57 7.65
C LEU A 92 4.89 -4.75 7.19
N PRO A 93 5.62 -5.73 7.76
CA PRO A 93 6.95 -6.07 7.29
C PRO A 93 6.93 -6.36 5.79
N TYR A 94 8.08 -6.19 5.14
CA TYR A 94 8.17 -6.49 3.72
C TYR A 94 7.61 -7.86 3.38
N VAL A 95 6.69 -7.84 2.43
CA VAL A 95 6.13 -9.01 1.79
C VAL A 95 6.58 -9.00 0.35
N PHE A 96 6.77 -10.20 -0.19
CA PHE A 96 7.13 -10.37 -1.58
C PHE A 96 5.93 -10.07 -2.48
N GLY A 97 6.15 -9.24 -3.49
CA GLY A 97 5.13 -8.78 -4.43
C GLY A 97 5.26 -7.31 -4.80
N GLU A 98 4.33 -6.86 -5.64
CA GLU A 98 4.22 -5.48 -6.09
C GLU A 98 2.82 -4.95 -5.82
N GLY A 99 2.71 -3.69 -5.44
CA GLY A 99 1.43 -3.06 -5.11
C GLY A 99 1.59 -1.57 -4.93
N ASP A 100 0.46 -0.90 -4.70
CA ASP A 100 0.40 0.53 -4.44
C ASP A 100 0.33 0.82 -2.93
N ALA A 101 0.47 2.11 -2.61
CA ALA A 101 0.32 2.60 -1.25
C ALA A 101 -1.04 2.23 -0.64
N PRO A 102 -1.08 1.96 0.69
CA PRO A 102 -2.31 1.58 1.36
C PRO A 102 -3.29 2.76 1.45
N VAL A 103 -4.56 2.45 1.68
CA VAL A 103 -5.62 3.46 1.84
C VAL A 103 -6.31 3.35 3.18
N PHE A 104 -6.54 4.50 3.81
CA PHE A 104 -7.35 4.60 5.02
C PHE A 104 -8.83 4.50 4.68
N SER A 105 -9.56 3.73 5.50
CA SER A 105 -11.02 3.76 5.51
C SER A 105 -11.54 5.15 5.87
N PRO A 106 -12.72 5.58 5.35
CA PRO A 106 -13.24 6.92 5.60
C PRO A 106 -13.52 7.24 7.08
N ASP A 107 -13.76 6.22 7.90
CA ASP A 107 -13.95 6.36 9.35
C ASP A 107 -12.68 6.04 10.15
N GLU A 108 -11.54 5.86 9.47
CA GLU A 108 -10.21 5.68 10.05
C GLU A 108 -10.10 4.52 11.03
N ARG A 109 -10.90 3.47 10.83
CA ARG A 109 -10.85 2.23 11.63
C ARG A 109 -9.95 1.16 11.04
N ALA A 110 -9.62 1.29 9.77
CA ALA A 110 -8.80 0.34 9.03
C ALA A 110 -7.88 1.01 8.01
N LEU A 111 -6.72 0.38 7.80
CA LEU A 111 -5.81 0.63 6.69
C LEU A 111 -5.79 -0.61 5.79
N VAL A 112 -5.97 -0.42 4.48
CA VAL A 112 -6.09 -1.52 3.51
C VAL A 112 -4.98 -1.41 2.48
N MET A 113 -4.29 -2.52 2.22
CA MET A 113 -3.27 -2.63 1.18
C MET A 113 -3.54 -3.86 0.32
N VAL A 114 -3.39 -3.74 -0.99
CA VAL A 114 -3.44 -4.88 -1.91
C VAL A 114 -2.13 -4.94 -2.68
N TRP A 115 -1.56 -6.13 -2.79
CA TRP A 115 -0.41 -6.38 -3.63
C TRP A 115 -0.59 -7.68 -4.41
N GLU A 116 0.01 -7.74 -5.58
CA GLU A 116 0.18 -8.95 -6.37
C GLU A 116 1.22 -9.85 -5.69
N SER A 117 0.87 -11.10 -5.43
CA SER A 117 1.80 -12.11 -4.91
C SER A 117 2.29 -12.98 -6.07
N TYR A 118 3.27 -12.44 -6.80
CA TYR A 118 3.99 -13.09 -7.91
C TYR A 118 3.17 -13.46 -9.17
N PHE A 119 3.94 -13.53 -10.25
CA PHE A 119 3.69 -13.86 -11.64
C PHE A 119 3.02 -15.24 -11.94
N ALA A 120 2.17 -15.79 -11.06
CA ALA A 120 1.50 -17.07 -11.27
C ALA A 120 0.64 -17.09 -12.56
N TRP A 121 0.29 -15.91 -13.06
CA TRP A 121 -0.40 -15.72 -14.33
C TRP A 121 0.55 -15.32 -15.48
N TRP A 122 1.83 -15.04 -15.20
CA TRP A 122 2.85 -14.60 -16.16
C TRP A 122 3.81 -15.70 -16.66
N SER A 123 3.99 -16.84 -15.96
CA SER A 123 4.98 -17.85 -16.36
C SER A 123 4.84 -18.39 -17.81
N GLU A 124 5.92 -18.89 -18.40
CA GLU A 124 5.92 -19.40 -19.79
C GLU A 124 4.97 -20.60 -19.99
N ASP A 125 4.91 -21.51 -19.02
CA ASP A 125 3.94 -22.61 -19.02
C ASP A 125 2.50 -22.11 -18.99
N THR A 126 2.29 -20.95 -18.35
CA THR A 126 1.00 -20.29 -18.28
C THR A 126 0.60 -19.66 -19.61
N LEU A 127 1.56 -19.16 -20.40
CA LEU A 127 1.33 -18.49 -21.70
C LEU A 127 0.62 -19.41 -22.71
N ALA A 128 0.90 -20.72 -22.67
CA ALA A 128 0.32 -21.72 -23.57
C ALA A 128 -1.20 -21.92 -23.39
N GLU A 129 -1.74 -21.66 -22.20
CA GLU A 129 -3.16 -21.87 -21.86
C GLU A 129 -4.02 -20.60 -22.01
N ARG A 130 -3.42 -19.44 -22.30
CA ARG A 130 -4.09 -18.12 -22.26
C ARG A 130 -5.04 -17.81 -23.44
N GLY A 131 -5.53 -18.84 -24.11
CA GLY A 131 -6.68 -18.75 -25.03
C GLY A 131 -8.03 -18.79 -24.30
N LEU A 132 -8.04 -19.06 -22.99
CA LEU A 132 -9.24 -19.21 -22.17
C LEU A 132 -9.28 -18.19 -21.03
N ALA A 133 -10.48 -17.70 -20.70
CA ALA A 133 -10.71 -16.96 -19.46
C ALA A 133 -10.52 -17.92 -18.27
N ARG A 134 -9.78 -17.49 -17.24
CA ARG A 134 -9.50 -18.33 -16.08
C ARG A 134 -9.38 -17.53 -14.79
N GLU A 135 -9.70 -18.19 -13.69
CA GLU A 135 -9.46 -17.69 -12.35
C GLU A 135 -8.03 -18.07 -11.93
N VAL A 136 -7.26 -17.09 -11.45
CA VAL A 136 -5.88 -17.27 -10.96
C VAL A 136 -5.74 -16.74 -9.54
N GLU A 137 -4.80 -17.28 -8.78
CA GLU A 137 -4.29 -16.58 -7.60
C GLU A 137 -3.55 -15.33 -8.08
N TYR A 138 -4.00 -14.17 -7.60
CA TYR A 138 -3.51 -12.88 -8.05
C TYR A 138 -2.67 -12.21 -6.98
N GLY A 139 -3.15 -12.20 -5.74
CA GLY A 139 -2.50 -11.42 -4.70
C GLY A 139 -3.11 -11.59 -3.34
N VAL A 140 -2.81 -10.62 -2.48
CA VAL A 140 -3.31 -10.58 -1.11
C VAL A 140 -3.80 -9.17 -0.81
N CYS A 141 -4.93 -9.10 -0.11
CA CYS A 141 -5.44 -7.89 0.51
C CYS A 141 -5.18 -7.98 2.02
N ALA A 142 -4.38 -7.06 2.56
CA ALA A 142 -4.22 -6.89 4.00
C ALA A 142 -5.15 -5.79 4.52
N VAL A 143 -5.79 -6.08 5.66
CA VAL A 143 -6.55 -5.10 6.44
C VAL A 143 -5.95 -5.03 7.83
N GLN A 144 -5.43 -3.87 8.19
CA GLN A 144 -4.93 -3.53 9.52
C GLN A 144 -6.02 -2.77 10.27
N GLU A 145 -6.44 -3.27 11.42
CA GLU A 145 -7.30 -2.51 12.34
C GLU A 145 -6.47 -1.41 13.02
N LEU A 146 -6.97 -0.18 13.04
CA LEU A 146 -6.25 0.98 13.58
C LEU A 146 -6.57 1.20 15.06
N PRO A 147 -5.59 1.66 15.87
CA PRO A 147 -4.25 2.13 15.46
C PRO A 147 -3.20 1.00 15.31
N ASP A 148 -3.32 -0.09 16.06
CA ASP A 148 -2.29 -1.13 16.23
C ASP A 148 -2.85 -2.55 16.30
N GLY A 149 -4.06 -2.75 15.79
CA GLY A 149 -4.77 -4.04 15.83
C GLY A 149 -4.12 -5.13 14.96
N PRO A 150 -4.80 -6.27 14.77
CA PRO A 150 -4.26 -7.33 13.93
C PRO A 150 -4.30 -6.98 12.44
N ILE A 151 -3.39 -7.56 11.67
CA ILE A 151 -3.45 -7.61 10.21
C ILE A 151 -4.17 -8.89 9.79
N VAL A 152 -5.31 -8.74 9.12
CA VAL A 152 -5.99 -9.85 8.44
C VAL A 152 -5.56 -9.87 6.97
N ARG A 153 -5.06 -11.01 6.49
CA ARG A 153 -4.69 -11.22 5.09
C ARG A 153 -5.72 -12.08 4.39
N ILE A 154 -6.22 -11.57 3.26
CA ILE A 154 -7.29 -12.20 2.49
C ILE A 154 -6.78 -12.45 1.08
N PRO A 155 -6.80 -13.70 0.57
CA PRO A 155 -6.40 -14.00 -0.79
C PRO A 155 -7.26 -13.24 -1.81
N VAL A 156 -6.61 -12.73 -2.85
CA VAL A 156 -7.24 -12.12 -4.02
C VAL A 156 -7.05 -13.06 -5.21
N ARG A 157 -8.17 -13.44 -5.84
CA ARG A 157 -8.20 -14.20 -7.08
C ARG A 157 -8.73 -13.31 -8.20
N ALA A 158 -8.23 -13.52 -9.40
CA ALA A 158 -8.63 -12.72 -10.56
C ALA A 158 -9.15 -13.58 -11.70
N ARG A 159 -10.23 -13.13 -12.36
CA ARG A 159 -10.69 -13.65 -13.64
C ARG A 159 -10.03 -12.86 -14.76
N VAL A 160 -8.93 -13.38 -15.29
CA VAL A 160 -8.17 -12.69 -16.33
C VAL A 160 -8.93 -12.77 -17.66
N PRO A 161 -9.15 -11.65 -18.37
CA PRO A 161 -9.82 -11.67 -19.66
C PRO A 161 -9.08 -12.54 -20.70
N ALA A 162 -9.85 -13.28 -21.49
CA ALA A 162 -9.28 -14.10 -22.57
C ALA A 162 -8.48 -13.23 -23.54
N GLY A 163 -7.27 -13.68 -23.90
CA GLY A 163 -6.40 -12.96 -24.82
C GLY A 163 -5.67 -11.74 -24.23
N TRP A 164 -5.96 -11.30 -22.99
CA TRP A 164 -5.21 -10.20 -22.39
C TRP A 164 -3.74 -10.59 -22.18
N ARG A 165 -2.84 -9.68 -22.55
CA ARG A 165 -1.40 -9.80 -22.33
C ARG A 165 -0.89 -8.47 -21.78
N PRO A 166 -0.15 -8.47 -20.67
CA PRO A 166 0.63 -7.30 -20.29
C PRO A 166 1.72 -7.05 -21.34
N GLU A 167 2.13 -5.79 -21.50
CA GLU A 167 3.31 -5.49 -22.33
C GLU A 167 4.56 -5.91 -21.56
N GLN A 168 5.64 -6.22 -22.28
CA GLN A 168 6.87 -6.83 -21.72
C GLN A 168 7.54 -6.00 -20.62
N SER A 169 7.15 -4.73 -20.47
CA SER A 169 7.63 -3.79 -19.45
C SER A 169 6.51 -3.07 -18.70
N SER A 170 5.26 -3.53 -18.81
CA SER A 170 4.15 -2.92 -18.08
C SER A 170 4.22 -3.28 -16.60
N TRP A 171 3.83 -2.35 -15.74
CA TRP A 171 3.49 -2.63 -14.35
C TRP A 171 2.21 -3.45 -14.29
N THR A 172 2.23 -4.57 -13.58
CA THR A 172 1.11 -5.54 -13.57
C THR A 172 0.51 -5.77 -12.20
N ALA A 173 1.02 -5.09 -11.19
CA ALA A 173 0.39 -5.06 -9.89
C ALA A 173 -0.95 -4.32 -9.95
N PRO A 174 -1.87 -4.61 -9.01
CA PRO A 174 -3.09 -3.84 -8.89
C PRO A 174 -2.75 -2.38 -8.72
N THR A 175 -3.45 -1.56 -9.49
CA THR A 175 -3.26 -0.12 -9.48
C THR A 175 -4.43 0.54 -8.76
N GLU A 176 -4.19 1.60 -8.02
CA GLU A 176 -5.23 2.53 -7.54
C GLU A 176 -6.31 1.88 -6.66
N LEU A 177 -5.92 1.21 -5.58
CA LEU A 177 -6.88 0.88 -4.51
C LEU A 177 -7.43 2.17 -3.89
N ARG A 178 -8.75 2.28 -3.73
CA ARG A 178 -9.39 3.42 -3.04
C ARG A 178 -10.76 3.07 -2.47
N PHE A 179 -11.17 3.79 -1.43
CA PHE A 179 -12.57 3.79 -1.00
C PHE A 179 -13.40 4.68 -1.92
N VAL A 180 -14.50 4.14 -2.46
CA VAL A 180 -15.49 4.88 -3.25
C VAL A 180 -16.78 5.15 -2.46
N ALA A 181 -16.97 4.41 -1.37
CA ALA A 181 -17.97 4.64 -0.33
C ALA A 181 -17.44 4.06 0.99
N ARG A 182 -18.11 4.33 2.10
CA ARG A 182 -17.72 3.79 3.43
C ARG A 182 -17.67 2.26 3.45
N ASP A 183 -18.55 1.62 2.70
CA ASP A 183 -18.72 0.17 2.63
C ASP A 183 -18.17 -0.42 1.32
N ARG A 184 -17.31 0.31 0.60
CA ARG A 184 -16.91 -0.09 -0.75
C ARG A 184 -15.52 0.38 -1.16
N LEU A 185 -14.70 -0.59 -1.52
CA LEU A 185 -13.41 -0.40 -2.17
C LEU A 185 -13.56 -0.51 -3.70
N SER A 186 -12.66 0.15 -4.40
CA SER A 186 -12.46 0.07 -5.84
C SER A 186 -11.00 -0.29 -6.08
N LEU A 187 -10.74 -1.23 -6.97
CA LEU A 187 -9.39 -1.64 -7.36
C LEU A 187 -9.28 -1.60 -8.88
N ARG A 188 -8.30 -0.89 -9.45
CA ARG A 188 -8.06 -0.92 -10.89
C ARG A 188 -7.11 -2.08 -11.21
N THR A 189 -7.55 -2.97 -12.09
CA THR A 189 -6.73 -4.11 -12.50
C THR A 189 -5.80 -3.74 -13.67
N PRO A 190 -4.75 -4.52 -13.93
CA PRO A 190 -3.85 -4.32 -15.08
C PRO A 190 -4.55 -4.40 -16.44
N TRP A 191 -5.65 -5.13 -16.53
CA TRP A 191 -6.50 -5.21 -17.74
C TRP A 191 -7.57 -4.12 -17.82
N GLY A 192 -7.53 -3.13 -16.92
CA GLY A 192 -8.35 -1.92 -16.98
C GLY A 192 -9.74 -2.04 -16.37
N SER A 193 -10.12 -3.20 -15.83
CA SER A 193 -11.35 -3.34 -15.06
C SER A 193 -11.26 -2.55 -13.74
N THR A 194 -12.41 -2.24 -13.13
CA THR A 194 -12.45 -1.52 -11.85
C THR A 194 -13.48 -2.14 -10.89
N PRO A 195 -13.28 -3.40 -10.46
CA PRO A 195 -14.18 -4.10 -9.56
C PRO A 195 -14.42 -3.30 -8.27
N GLN A 196 -15.68 -3.35 -7.82
CA GLN A 196 -16.08 -2.82 -6.54
C GLN A 196 -16.17 -3.94 -5.51
N ILE A 197 -15.41 -3.82 -4.43
CA ILE A 197 -15.28 -4.84 -3.39
C ILE A 197 -16.03 -4.37 -2.14
N PRO A 198 -16.98 -5.15 -1.60
CA PRO A 198 -17.69 -4.80 -0.36
C PRO A 198 -16.72 -4.66 0.81
N PHE A 199 -16.96 -3.69 1.69
CA PHE A 199 -16.18 -3.45 2.91
C PHE A 199 -17.12 -3.30 4.13
N PRO A 200 -16.81 -3.87 5.31
CA PRO A 200 -15.59 -4.60 5.68
C PRO A 200 -15.46 -5.93 4.92
N LEU A 201 -14.22 -6.33 4.65
CA LEU A 201 -13.95 -7.57 3.94
C LEU A 201 -14.36 -8.78 4.81
N ARG A 202 -14.96 -9.78 4.17
CA ARG A 202 -15.21 -11.08 4.80
C ARG A 202 -13.92 -11.91 4.71
N GLN A 203 -13.73 -12.88 5.61
CA GLN A 203 -12.59 -13.82 5.58
C GLN A 203 -12.64 -14.84 4.42
N HIS A 204 -13.32 -14.51 3.32
CA HIS A 204 -13.38 -15.32 2.11
C HIS A 204 -12.52 -14.67 1.03
N PRO A 205 -11.98 -15.45 0.07
CA PRO A 205 -11.23 -14.89 -1.03
C PRO A 205 -12.01 -13.81 -1.78
N ILE A 206 -11.33 -12.72 -2.13
CA ILE A 206 -11.86 -11.68 -3.01
C ILE A 206 -11.71 -12.19 -4.43
N VAL A 207 -12.77 -12.14 -5.24
CA VAL A 207 -12.69 -12.43 -6.67
C VAL A 207 -12.89 -11.14 -7.43
N ILE A 208 -11.89 -10.76 -8.22
CA ILE A 208 -11.91 -9.59 -9.11
C ILE A 208 -12.10 -10.02 -10.56
N GLU A 209 -12.88 -9.23 -11.31
CA GLU A 209 -13.19 -9.41 -12.73
C GLU A 209 -12.67 -8.23 -13.53
#